data_AF-A0A960J4K1-F1
#
_entry.id   AF-A0A960J4K1-F1
#
_cell.length_a   1.000
_cell.length_b   1.000
_cell.length_c   1.000
_cell.angle_alpha   90.00
_cell.angle_beta   90.00
_cell.angle_gamma   90.00
#
_symmetry.space_group_name_H-M   'P 1'
#
loop_
_entity.id
_entity.type
_entity.pdbx_description
1 polymer ?
#
loop_
_entity_poly.entity_id
_entity_poly.type
_entity_poly.pdbx_seq_one_letter_code
_entity_poly.pdbx_strand_id
1 'polypeptide(L)'
;TEVLRAVGGFDERFYDPARRVHFREDAELAFRLEAEGRRFAYEPELLVVHPPLPPSFWTPVKLARRYYFDPLLSREHPEAFRALNRSRMLGPVTLRRARHDAAVTFAAGAGLTAVGLATRRPGVARAGLAALLVGWLANVVALAWRKEVRPRDVVPVVAVATLVPWAYLASYWRGVVHFRHRPRL
;
A
#
# COMPACT_ATOMS: atom_id res chain seq x y z
N THR A 1 6.41 29.08 7.65
CA THR A 1 7.18 28.23 8.59
C THR A 1 6.61 28.24 9.99
N GLU A 2 6.03 29.35 10.46
CA GLU A 2 5.39 29.43 11.78
C GLU A 2 4.27 28.40 11.99
N VAL A 3 3.41 28.18 10.98
CA VAL A 3 2.36 27.15 11.03
C VAL A 3 2.93 25.75 11.26
N LEU A 4 4.03 25.39 10.56
CA LEU A 4 4.68 24.10 10.75
C LEU A 4 5.31 23.97 12.14
N ARG A 5 5.90 25.05 12.67
CA ARG A 5 6.48 25.07 14.02
C ARG A 5 5.39 24.95 15.10
N ALA A 6 4.24 25.59 14.89
CA ALA A 6 3.11 25.54 15.82
C ALA A 6 2.57 24.12 16.01
N VAL A 7 2.59 23.30 14.95
CA VAL A 7 2.20 21.89 15.01
C VAL A 7 3.37 20.94 15.31
N GLY A 8 4.55 21.44 15.65
CA GLY A 8 5.71 20.59 15.96
C GLY A 8 6.39 19.93 14.75
N GLY A 9 6.08 20.35 13.52
CA GLY A 9 6.71 19.87 12.29
C GLY A 9 6.20 18.50 11.82
N PHE A 10 7.01 17.79 11.04
CA PHE A 10 6.70 16.43 10.57
C PHE A 10 6.91 15.41 11.68
N ASP A 11 6.05 14.40 11.76
CA ASP A 11 6.24 13.29 12.69
C ASP A 11 7.31 12.31 12.18
N GLU A 12 8.45 12.27 12.87
CA GLU A 12 9.59 11.41 12.54
C GLU A 12 9.29 9.91 12.63
N ARG A 13 8.18 9.51 13.28
CA ARG A 13 7.73 8.10 13.30
C ARG A 13 7.35 7.59 11.91
N PHE A 14 7.10 8.48 10.94
CA PHE A 14 6.86 8.15 9.52
C PHE A 14 8.12 8.02 8.68
N TYR A 15 9.29 7.98 9.33
CA TYR A 15 10.58 7.70 8.72
C TYR A 15 11.25 6.48 9.36
N ASP A 16 11.71 5.55 8.52
CA ASP A 16 12.49 4.40 8.92
C ASP A 16 13.95 4.60 8.45
N PRO A 17 14.89 4.95 9.35
CA PRO A 17 16.27 5.21 8.98
C PRO A 17 17.01 3.96 8.52
N ALA A 18 16.69 2.78 9.06
CA ALA A 18 17.34 1.52 8.68
C ALA A 18 16.98 1.12 7.24
N ARG A 19 15.75 1.44 6.81
CA ARG A 19 15.24 1.11 5.48
C ARG A 19 15.34 2.30 4.50
N ARG A 20 15.65 3.49 5.01
CA ARG A 20 15.59 4.78 4.29
C ARG A 20 14.24 4.96 3.57
N VAL A 21 13.15 4.65 4.26
CA VAL A 21 11.80 4.78 3.74
C VAL A 21 11.06 5.82 4.55
N HIS A 22 10.52 6.84 3.88
CA HIS A 22 9.48 7.72 4.40
C HIS A 22 8.19 7.45 3.62
N PHE A 23 7.05 7.54 4.30
CA PHE A 23 5.74 7.54 3.65
C PHE A 23 4.67 7.98 4.65
N ARG A 24 3.66 8.72 4.16
CA ARG A 24 2.50 9.22 4.92
C ARG A 24 2.81 10.35 5.89
N GLU A 25 4.06 10.82 5.98
CA GLU A 25 4.45 11.98 6.77
C GLU A 25 3.72 13.25 6.33
N ASP A 26 3.47 13.36 5.03
CA ASP A 26 2.70 14.43 4.40
C ASP A 26 1.21 14.38 4.78
N ALA A 27 0.60 13.19 4.65
CA ALA A 27 -0.79 12.96 4.98
C ALA A 27 -1.05 13.12 6.48
N GLU A 28 -0.13 12.66 7.33
CA GLU A 28 -0.22 12.84 8.77
C GLU A 28 -0.19 14.30 9.17
N LEU A 29 0.78 15.07 8.65
CA LEU A 29 0.86 16.50 8.90
C LEU A 29 -0.40 17.23 8.43
N ALA A 30 -0.92 16.88 7.26
CA ALA A 30 -2.16 17.43 6.74
C ALA A 30 -3.34 17.14 7.67
N PHE A 31 -3.46 15.91 8.17
CA PHE A 31 -4.53 15.53 9.10
C PHE A 31 -4.46 16.26 10.43
N ARG A 32 -3.25 16.50 10.98
CA ARG A 32 -3.10 17.30 12.20
C ARG A 32 -3.50 18.76 11.99
N LEU A 33 -3.07 19.37 10.87
CA LEU A 33 -3.46 20.73 10.53
C LEU A 33 -4.98 20.87 10.35
N GLU A 34 -5.62 19.93 9.66
CA GLU A 34 -7.08 19.91 9.51
C GLU A 34 -7.80 19.72 10.85
N ALA A 35 -7.26 18.89 11.75
CA ALA A 35 -7.82 18.69 13.08
C ALA A 35 -7.76 19.96 13.95
N GLU A 36 -6.79 20.85 13.72
CA GLU A 36 -6.71 22.19 14.32
C GLU A 36 -7.62 23.23 13.63
N GLY A 37 -8.46 22.81 12.67
CA GLY A 37 -9.35 23.69 11.93
C GLY A 37 -8.65 24.49 10.82
N ARG A 38 -7.38 24.18 10.49
CA ARG A 38 -6.71 24.78 9.34
C ARG A 38 -7.35 24.26 8.05
N ARG A 39 -7.35 25.09 7.02
CA ARG A 39 -7.84 24.74 5.68
C ARG A 39 -6.73 24.95 4.66
N PHE A 40 -6.62 24.00 3.74
CA PHE A 40 -5.74 24.13 2.58
C PHE A 40 -6.47 24.88 1.48
N ALA A 41 -5.89 25.99 1.00
CA ALA A 41 -6.38 26.64 -0.19
C ALA A 41 -6.14 25.73 -1.40
N TYR A 42 -7.18 25.51 -2.21
CA TYR A 42 -7.08 24.79 -3.46
C TYR A 42 -7.03 25.80 -4.60
N GLU A 43 -5.92 25.82 -5.34
CA GLU A 43 -5.72 26.67 -6.50
C GLU A 43 -5.56 25.77 -7.75
N PRO A 44 -6.58 25.65 -8.61
CA PRO A 44 -6.54 24.76 -9.77
C PRO A 44 -5.44 25.12 -10.78
N GLU A 45 -5.00 26.37 -10.83
CA GLU A 45 -3.94 26.81 -11.76
C GLU A 45 -2.53 26.55 -11.21
N LEU A 46 -2.40 26.24 -9.92
CA LEU A 46 -1.12 25.91 -9.30
C LEU A 46 -0.73 24.47 -9.62
N LEU A 47 -0.12 24.28 -10.79
CA LEU A 47 0.28 22.97 -11.29
C LEU A 47 1.67 22.56 -10.80
N VAL A 48 1.76 21.36 -10.22
CA VAL A 48 3.04 20.72 -9.89
C VAL A 48 3.38 19.70 -10.98
N VAL A 49 4.47 19.97 -11.72
CA VAL A 49 4.99 19.02 -12.72
C VAL A 49 6.05 18.15 -12.06
N HIS A 50 5.75 16.85 -11.91
CA HIS A 50 6.73 15.88 -11.45
C HIS A 50 7.56 15.38 -12.63
N PRO A 51 8.91 15.48 -12.59
CA PRO A 51 9.74 14.88 -13.61
C PRO A 51 9.51 13.36 -13.63
N PRO A 52 9.48 12.72 -14.81
CA PRO A 52 9.33 11.27 -14.88
C PRO A 52 10.52 10.61 -14.20
N LEU A 53 10.23 9.77 -13.20
CA LEU A 53 11.26 8.94 -12.58
C LEU A 53 11.72 7.89 -13.59
N PRO A 54 13.03 7.55 -13.64
CA PRO A 54 13.52 6.52 -14.53
C PRO A 54 12.75 5.21 -14.28
N PRO A 55 12.20 4.58 -15.33
CA PRO A 55 11.38 3.40 -15.17
C PRO A 55 12.22 2.25 -14.62
N SER A 56 11.73 1.62 -13.55
CA SER A 56 12.31 0.40 -13.03
C SER A 56 11.21 -0.60 -12.74
N PHE A 57 11.40 -1.83 -13.19
CA PHE A 57 10.49 -2.93 -12.87
C PHE A 57 10.43 -3.21 -11.36
N TRP A 58 11.45 -2.83 -10.59
CA TRP A 58 11.47 -2.97 -9.13
C TRP A 58 10.67 -1.90 -8.39
N THR A 59 10.28 -0.81 -9.06
CA THR A 59 9.58 0.31 -8.41
C THR A 59 8.32 -0.14 -7.66
N PRO A 60 7.43 -0.99 -8.19
CA PRO A 60 6.25 -1.45 -7.46
C PRO A 60 6.60 -2.20 -6.16
N VAL A 61 7.65 -3.02 -6.16
CA VAL A 61 8.12 -3.73 -4.97
C VAL A 61 8.64 -2.76 -3.92
N LYS A 62 9.42 -1.74 -4.35
CA LYS A 62 9.91 -0.68 -3.46
C LYS A 62 8.76 0.13 -2.86
N LEU A 63 7.76 0.48 -3.67
CA LEU A 63 6.58 1.21 -3.21
C LEU A 63 5.70 0.38 -2.28
N ALA A 64 5.57 -0.92 -2.50
CA ALA A 64 4.81 -1.83 -1.62
C ALA A 64 5.34 -1.79 -0.17
N ARG A 65 6.65 -1.61 0.01
CA ARG A 65 7.27 -1.52 1.35
C ARG A 65 6.84 -0.29 2.15
N ARG A 66 6.41 0.78 1.47
CA ARG A 66 5.97 2.02 2.11
C ARG A 66 4.72 1.83 2.97
N TYR A 67 3.88 0.84 2.64
CA TYR A 67 2.68 0.49 3.40
C TYR A 67 2.95 -0.02 4.83
N TYR A 68 4.23 -0.13 5.23
CA TYR A 68 4.64 -0.25 6.63
C TYR A 68 4.02 0.80 7.55
N PHE A 69 3.84 2.05 7.08
CA PHE A 69 3.33 3.15 7.91
C PHE A 69 1.80 3.31 7.90
N ASP A 70 1.07 2.59 7.04
CA ASP A 70 -0.39 2.63 6.98
C ASP A 70 -1.05 2.27 8.34
N PRO A 71 -0.59 1.25 9.10
CA PRO A 71 -1.09 0.96 10.44
C PRO A 71 -0.90 2.11 11.44
N LEU A 72 0.23 2.83 11.37
CA LEU A 72 0.46 4.00 12.23
C LEU A 72 -0.54 5.11 11.88
N LEU A 73 -0.64 5.48 10.60
CA LEU A 73 -1.56 6.52 10.14
C LEU A 73 -3.02 6.20 10.50
N SER A 74 -3.44 4.95 10.31
CA SER A 74 -4.79 4.48 10.65
C SER A 74 -5.07 4.53 12.15
N ARG A 75 -4.04 4.45 12.99
CA ARG A 75 -4.17 4.44 14.45
C ARG A 75 -4.24 5.85 15.02
N GLU A 76 -3.39 6.76 14.52
CA GLU A 76 -3.36 8.16 14.96
C GLU A 76 -4.54 8.95 14.37
N HIS A 77 -4.93 8.69 13.12
CA HIS A 77 -5.97 9.45 12.41
C HIS A 77 -7.01 8.54 11.74
N PRO A 78 -7.80 7.76 12.51
CA PRO A 78 -8.68 6.72 11.95
C PRO A 78 -9.72 7.27 10.97
N GLU A 79 -10.38 8.39 11.29
CA GLU A 79 -11.41 8.96 10.42
C GLU A 79 -10.85 9.60 9.16
N ALA A 80 -9.78 10.41 9.29
CA ALA A 80 -9.12 11.02 8.15
C ALA A 80 -8.50 9.97 7.23
N PHE A 81 -7.93 8.90 7.80
CA PHE A 81 -7.44 7.77 7.01
C PHE A 81 -8.57 7.00 6.30
N ARG A 82 -9.72 6.81 6.94
CA ARG A 82 -10.92 6.26 6.27
C ARG A 82 -11.39 7.16 5.12
N ALA A 83 -11.47 8.47 5.34
CA ALA A 83 -11.85 9.44 4.33
C ALA A 83 -10.88 9.45 3.14
N LEU A 84 -9.57 9.45 3.40
CA LEU A 84 -8.54 9.33 2.39
C LEU A 84 -8.73 8.08 1.54
N ASN A 85 -9.03 6.93 2.15
CA ASN A 85 -9.28 5.70 1.40
C ASN A 85 -10.60 5.72 0.61
N ARG A 86 -11.64 6.40 1.13
CA ARG A 86 -12.91 6.61 0.41
C ARG A 86 -12.78 7.55 -0.79
N SER A 87 -11.75 8.42 -0.84
CA SER A 87 -11.49 9.23 -2.04
C SER A 87 -11.09 8.40 -3.27
N ARG A 88 -10.73 7.13 -3.09
CA ARG A 88 -10.26 6.23 -4.16
C ARG A 88 -11.07 4.95 -4.17
N MET A 89 -12.23 4.98 -4.81
CA MET A 89 -13.14 3.84 -4.93
C MET A 89 -13.04 3.15 -6.30
N LEU A 90 -13.33 1.85 -6.31
CA LEU A 90 -13.57 1.01 -7.47
C LEU A 90 -14.93 0.33 -7.24
N GLY A 91 -16.01 0.94 -7.74
CA GLY A 91 -17.37 0.55 -7.36
C GLY A 91 -17.56 0.67 -5.83
N PRO A 92 -18.05 -0.36 -5.13
CA PRO A 92 -18.30 -0.29 -3.69
C PRO A 92 -17.05 -0.51 -2.81
N VAL A 93 -15.89 -0.83 -3.39
CA VAL A 93 -14.66 -1.14 -2.64
C VAL A 93 -13.62 -0.05 -2.79
N THR A 94 -12.89 0.27 -1.72
CA THR A 94 -11.74 1.18 -1.83
C THR A 94 -10.60 0.48 -2.57
N LEU A 95 -9.83 1.24 -3.35
CA LEU A 95 -8.67 0.72 -4.07
C LEU A 95 -7.64 0.10 -3.13
N ARG A 96 -7.50 0.65 -1.91
CA ARG A 96 -6.66 0.08 -0.85
C ARG A 96 -7.15 -1.31 -0.45
N ARG A 97 -8.46 -1.46 -0.19
CA ARG A 97 -9.05 -2.75 0.18
C ARG A 97 -8.89 -3.77 -0.94
N ALA A 98 -9.21 -3.40 -2.17
CA ALA A 98 -9.05 -4.30 -3.33
C ALA A 98 -7.61 -4.83 -3.46
N ARG A 99 -6.59 -3.96 -3.30
CA ARG A 99 -5.18 -4.37 -3.32
C ARG A 99 -4.80 -5.27 -2.14
N HIS A 100 -5.30 -4.94 -0.95
CA HIS A 100 -5.07 -5.76 0.25
C HIS A 100 -5.66 -7.16 0.08
N ASP A 101 -6.92 -7.24 -0.33
CA ASP A 101 -7.65 -8.49 -0.53
C ASP A 101 -6.99 -9.34 -1.64
N ALA A 102 -6.53 -8.72 -2.73
CA ALA A 102 -5.77 -9.40 -3.79
C ALA A 102 -4.44 -9.99 -3.26
N ALA A 103 -3.70 -9.24 -2.44
CA ALA A 103 -2.45 -9.72 -1.85
C ALA A 103 -2.67 -10.86 -0.85
N VAL A 104 -3.68 -10.75 0.02
CA VAL A 104 -4.05 -11.81 0.98
C VAL A 104 -4.51 -13.06 0.25
N THR A 105 -5.39 -12.92 -0.74
CA THR A 105 -5.89 -14.04 -1.55
C THR A 105 -4.75 -14.78 -2.24
N PHE A 106 -3.79 -14.04 -2.79
CA PHE A 106 -2.59 -14.62 -3.39
C PHE A 106 -1.74 -15.40 -2.37
N ALA A 107 -1.38 -14.79 -1.23
CA ALA A 107 -0.52 -15.42 -0.23
C ALA A 107 -1.20 -16.62 0.46
N ALA A 108 -2.49 -16.50 0.79
CA ALA A 108 -3.27 -17.59 1.36
C ALA A 108 -3.43 -18.73 0.34
N GLY A 109 -3.69 -18.42 -0.93
CA GLY A 109 -3.74 -19.41 -2.01
C GLY A 109 -2.44 -20.19 -2.17
N ALA A 110 -1.28 -19.50 -2.10
CA ALA A 110 0.04 -20.16 -2.11
C ALA A 110 0.18 -21.13 -0.93
N GLY A 111 -0.16 -20.69 0.29
CA GLY A 111 -0.11 -21.52 1.50
C GLY A 111 -1.03 -22.74 1.42
N LEU A 112 -2.29 -22.55 1.00
CA LEU A 112 -3.25 -23.64 0.83
C LEU A 112 -2.82 -24.64 -0.24
N THR A 113 -2.23 -24.16 -1.34
CA THR A 113 -1.67 -25.04 -2.37
C THR A 113 -0.57 -25.93 -1.79
N ALA A 114 0.39 -25.33 -1.08
CA ALA A 114 1.48 -26.07 -0.45
C ALA A 114 0.98 -27.09 0.58
N VAL A 115 0.03 -26.71 1.44
CA VAL A 115 -0.58 -27.63 2.43
C VAL A 115 -1.35 -28.76 1.74
N GLY A 116 -2.12 -28.46 0.69
CA GLY A 116 -2.85 -29.48 -0.07
C GLY A 116 -1.94 -30.49 -0.75
N LEU A 117 -0.81 -30.05 -1.29
CA LEU A 117 0.21 -30.93 -1.87
C LEU A 117 0.90 -31.77 -0.79
N ALA A 118 1.32 -31.17 0.32
CA ALA A 118 2.00 -31.86 1.42
C ALA A 118 1.11 -32.91 2.10
N THR A 119 -0.19 -32.63 2.23
CA THR A 119 -1.18 -33.53 2.84
C THR A 119 -1.83 -34.48 1.84
N ARG A 120 -1.42 -34.44 0.55
CA ARG A 120 -2.02 -35.23 -0.55
C ARG A 120 -3.55 -35.08 -0.66
N ARG A 121 -4.05 -33.88 -0.37
CA ARG A 121 -5.48 -33.52 -0.49
C ARG A 121 -5.70 -32.69 -1.76
N PRO A 122 -6.02 -33.32 -2.91
CA PRO A 122 -6.08 -32.62 -4.19
C PRO A 122 -7.15 -31.52 -4.22
N GLY A 123 -8.26 -31.67 -3.49
CA GLY A 123 -9.27 -30.62 -3.37
C GLY A 123 -8.73 -29.33 -2.74
N VAL A 124 -7.94 -29.46 -1.66
CA VAL A 124 -7.30 -28.32 -0.99
C VAL A 124 -6.26 -27.68 -1.90
N ALA A 125 -5.45 -28.48 -2.59
CA ALA A 125 -4.45 -27.98 -3.53
C ALA A 125 -5.09 -27.20 -4.70
N ARG A 126 -6.19 -27.72 -5.28
CA ARG A 126 -6.91 -27.05 -6.37
C ARG A 126 -7.58 -25.75 -5.91
N ALA A 127 -8.21 -25.75 -4.74
CA ALA A 127 -8.81 -24.54 -4.18
C ALA A 127 -7.74 -23.47 -3.88
N GLY A 128 -6.61 -23.89 -3.31
CA GLY A 128 -5.45 -23.01 -3.10
C GLY A 128 -4.91 -22.44 -4.40
N LEU A 129 -4.76 -23.26 -5.44
CA LEU A 129 -4.27 -22.84 -6.74
C LEU A 129 -5.23 -21.85 -7.41
N ALA A 130 -6.55 -22.10 -7.34
CA ALA A 130 -7.55 -21.18 -7.86
C ALA A 130 -7.46 -19.81 -7.17
N ALA A 131 -7.39 -19.78 -5.83
CA ALA A 131 -7.20 -18.54 -5.07
C ALA A 131 -5.88 -17.84 -5.43
N LEU A 132 -4.79 -18.60 -5.55
CA LEU A 132 -3.49 -18.08 -5.96
C LEU A 132 -3.56 -17.36 -7.31
N LEU A 133 -4.17 -18.00 -8.32
CA LEU A 133 -4.33 -17.45 -9.67
C LEU A 133 -5.22 -16.21 -9.69
N VAL A 134 -6.34 -16.21 -8.94
CA VAL A 134 -7.23 -15.05 -8.82
C VAL A 134 -6.51 -13.87 -8.18
N GLY A 135 -5.82 -14.09 -7.05
CA GLY A 135 -5.06 -13.05 -6.37
C GLY A 135 -3.91 -12.52 -7.25
N TRP A 136 -3.24 -13.39 -8.00
CA TRP A 136 -2.16 -13.01 -8.90
C TRP A 136 -2.66 -12.16 -10.07
N LEU A 137 -3.74 -12.59 -10.73
CA LEU A 137 -4.35 -11.84 -11.83
C LEU A 137 -4.83 -10.46 -11.37
N ALA A 138 -5.44 -10.38 -10.18
CA ALA A 138 -5.82 -9.09 -9.59
C ALA A 138 -4.62 -8.16 -9.36
N ASN A 139 -3.46 -8.70 -8.95
CA ASN A 139 -2.22 -7.93 -8.82
C ASN A 139 -1.65 -7.49 -10.18
N VAL A 140 -1.68 -8.35 -11.20
CA VAL A 140 -1.30 -7.99 -12.58
C VAL A 140 -2.17 -6.84 -13.08
N VAL A 141 -3.49 -6.96 -12.95
CA VAL A 141 -4.45 -5.90 -13.32
C VAL A 141 -4.15 -4.61 -12.55
N ALA A 142 -3.93 -4.69 -11.23
CA ALA A 142 -3.61 -3.50 -10.43
C ALA A 142 -2.29 -2.82 -10.83
N LEU A 143 -1.30 -3.57 -11.29
CA LEU A 143 -0.02 -3.04 -11.76
C LEU A 143 -0.10 -2.44 -13.17
N ALA A 144 -0.95 -2.99 -14.03
CA ALA A 144 -1.21 -2.52 -15.39
C ALA A 144 -2.28 -1.42 -15.47
N TRP A 145 -3.10 -1.25 -14.44
CA TRP A 145 -4.24 -0.32 -14.44
C TRP A 145 -3.83 1.12 -14.77
N ARG A 146 -4.42 1.69 -15.84
CA ARG A 146 -4.14 3.04 -16.34
C ARG A 146 -2.67 3.28 -16.67
N LYS A 147 -1.94 2.23 -17.06
CA LYS A 147 -0.58 2.34 -17.59
C LYS A 147 -0.53 1.82 -19.01
N GLU A 148 0.31 2.44 -19.82
CA GLU A 148 0.69 1.89 -21.12
C GLU A 148 1.63 0.71 -20.88
N VAL A 149 1.15 -0.50 -21.17
CA VAL A 149 1.93 -1.73 -21.07
C VAL A 149 2.28 -2.18 -22.49
N ARG A 150 3.56 -2.14 -22.85
CA ARG A 150 4.03 -2.65 -24.14
C ARG A 150 4.30 -4.16 -24.03
N PRO A 151 4.37 -4.90 -25.16
CA PRO A 151 4.68 -6.33 -25.14
C PRO A 151 5.95 -6.69 -24.33
N ARG A 152 6.98 -5.84 -24.41
CA ARG A 152 8.24 -6.00 -23.65
C ARG A 152 8.07 -5.86 -22.13
N ASP A 153 7.02 -5.19 -21.67
CA ASP A 153 6.77 -4.91 -20.26
C ASP A 153 5.94 -6.04 -19.59
N VAL A 154 5.35 -6.96 -20.37
CA VAL A 154 4.47 -8.04 -19.87
C VAL A 154 5.21 -8.97 -18.92
N VAL A 155 6.34 -9.56 -19.34
CA VAL A 155 7.12 -10.49 -18.50
C VAL A 155 7.56 -9.82 -17.19
N PRO A 156 8.15 -8.60 -17.20
CA PRO A 156 8.44 -7.87 -15.97
C PRO A 156 7.22 -7.63 -15.07
N VAL A 157 6.08 -7.20 -15.61
CA VAL A 157 4.86 -6.95 -14.82
C VAL A 157 4.37 -8.23 -14.14
N VAL A 158 4.33 -9.33 -14.90
CA VAL A 158 3.91 -10.65 -14.44
C VAL A 158 4.82 -11.17 -13.33
N ALA A 159 6.15 -11.03 -13.49
CA ALA A 159 7.13 -11.41 -12.46
C ALA A 159 6.99 -10.55 -11.18
N VAL A 160 6.82 -9.24 -11.34
CA VAL A 160 6.68 -8.30 -10.22
C VAL A 160 5.35 -8.49 -9.49
N ALA A 161 4.28 -8.86 -10.18
CA ALA A 161 2.98 -9.19 -9.59
C ALA A 161 3.06 -10.36 -8.59
N THR A 162 4.03 -11.25 -8.75
CA THR A 162 4.31 -12.34 -7.80
C THR A 162 5.01 -11.84 -6.53
N LEU A 163 5.84 -10.79 -6.64
CA LEU A 163 6.67 -10.28 -5.53
C LEU A 163 5.98 -9.19 -4.69
N VAL A 164 5.16 -8.35 -5.33
CA VAL A 164 4.45 -7.23 -4.69
C VAL A 164 3.59 -7.67 -3.49
N PRO A 165 2.74 -8.72 -3.60
CA PRO A 165 1.93 -9.19 -2.47
C PRO A 165 2.76 -9.51 -1.22
N TRP A 166 3.89 -10.21 -1.38
CA TRP A 166 4.77 -10.56 -0.28
C TRP A 166 5.42 -9.34 0.34
N ALA A 167 5.99 -8.45 -0.48
CA ALA A 167 6.62 -7.23 -0.01
C ALA A 167 5.63 -6.32 0.72
N TYR A 168 4.41 -6.20 0.19
CA TYR A 168 3.31 -5.46 0.78
C TYR A 168 2.89 -6.05 2.13
N LEU A 169 2.49 -7.32 2.17
CA LEU A 169 1.98 -7.96 3.39
C LEU A 169 3.04 -8.02 4.48
N ALA A 170 4.28 -8.36 4.14
CA ALA A 170 5.38 -8.40 5.10
C ALA A 170 5.64 -7.01 5.71
N SER A 171 5.52 -5.94 4.91
CA SER A 171 5.72 -4.58 5.41
C SER A 171 4.52 -4.11 6.23
N TYR A 172 3.30 -4.32 5.73
CA TYR A 172 2.07 -3.97 6.44
C TYR A 172 1.98 -4.63 7.82
N TRP A 173 2.17 -5.96 7.90
CA TRP A 173 2.10 -6.68 9.16
C TRP A 173 3.24 -6.34 10.12
N ARG A 174 4.45 -6.08 9.62
CA ARG A 174 5.53 -5.51 10.45
C ARG A 174 5.12 -4.17 11.04
N GLY A 175 4.47 -3.31 10.26
CA GLY A 175 3.90 -2.05 10.75
C GLY A 175 2.88 -2.27 11.86
N VAL A 176 1.93 -3.19 11.65
CA VAL A 176 0.93 -3.56 12.68
C VAL A 176 1.60 -3.98 13.98
N VAL A 177 2.58 -4.89 13.91
CA VAL A 177 3.31 -5.38 15.11
C VAL A 177 4.15 -4.28 15.76
N HIS A 178 4.79 -3.44 14.97
CA HIS A 178 5.70 -2.41 15.46
C HIS A 178 4.96 -1.25 16.14
N PHE A 179 3.83 -0.82 15.59
CA PHE A 179 3.10 0.36 16.07
C PHE A 179 2.02 0.04 17.11
N ARG A 180 1.65 -1.23 17.32
CA ARG A 180 0.58 -1.61 18.27
C ARG A 180 0.83 -1.15 19.71
N HIS A 181 2.09 -1.09 20.16
CA HIS A 181 2.47 -0.74 21.55
C HIS A 181 3.14 0.64 21.69
N ARG A 182 3.26 1.40 20.59
CA ARG A 182 3.83 2.74 20.67
C ARG A 182 2.86 3.67 21.43
N PRO A 183 3.33 4.67 22.19
CA PRO A 183 2.43 5.71 22.71
C PRO A 183 1.65 6.37 21.56
N ARG A 184 0.39 6.75 21.80
CA ARG A 184 -0.35 7.64 20.89
C ARG A 184 0.10 9.08 21.14
N LEU A 185 -0.01 9.92 20.11
CA LEU A 185 0.02 11.38 20.29
C LEU A 185 -1.26 11.86 20.98
#